data_AF-D8STI0-F1
#
_entry.id   AF-D8STI0-F1
#
_cell.length_a   1.000
_cell.length_b   1.000
_cell.length_c   1.000
_cell.angle_alpha   90.00
_cell.angle_beta   90.00
_cell.angle_gamma   90.00
#
_symmetry.space_group_name_H-M   'P 1'
#
loop_
_entity.id
_entity.type
_entity.pdbx_description
1 polymer ?
#
loop_
_entity_poly.entity_id
_entity_poly.type
_entity_poly.pdbx_seq_one_letter_code
_entity_poly.pdbx_strand_id
1 'polypeptide(L)'
;MNNILAGRMKGFLDRVYEEHGSIDLEWIRDVPPQDAKDFLLSIRGLGLKSVECIRLLALDHLAFPVDTNVGRILVRLGWVPIQPLPEELELHLLELYPVQETVQKYVWPRLCTLDRLTLYELHYQMITFGKVFCTKTRPNCNACPMRMECRHFASAYASARLALPAPPTQCEQQGDKAGAQQQEVLTLPPPVSLPPATLTNVVATPKKCEPIIEEPRSPEPEPESESCEGSSTCPDMEDLLFTQGSETLHLNLIEQPQAPPQYTVASASSKELMVLPPEFAYIPVPKLKNIFRLRTVHYVYELPDHHPLVQQLEPREKDDPCFYLLALWSQDEQPQNSQLENQQRVDDEFVKGTLLIPCRTAMRGSFPLNGTYFQVNEVFADSETGNFPLNVSRSLLWNLHRKFVYFGTSVPAIFRGLTADEVQACFWKGYVCVRGFDRKSRSPRPLAARLHIAPSNRKGQPIFNDGDD
;
A
#
# COMPACT_ATOMS: atom_id res chain seq x y z
N MET A 1 16.88 -14.55 -12.25
CA MET A 1 15.73 -13.85 -12.86
C MET A 1 16.16 -12.63 -13.69
N ASN A 2 16.99 -11.75 -13.13
CA ASN A 2 17.43 -10.50 -13.79
C ASN A 2 18.05 -10.69 -15.19
N ASN A 3 18.91 -11.71 -15.38
CA ASN A 3 19.52 -12.00 -16.69
C ASN A 3 18.51 -12.45 -17.76
N ILE A 4 17.40 -13.07 -17.35
CA ILE A 4 16.34 -13.51 -18.27
C ILE A 4 15.56 -12.28 -18.79
N LEU A 5 15.23 -11.35 -17.90
CA LEU A 5 14.58 -10.09 -18.25
C LEU A 5 15.47 -9.23 -19.14
N ALA A 6 16.75 -9.08 -18.78
CA ALA A 6 17.72 -8.36 -19.60
C ALA A 6 17.83 -8.95 -21.02
N GLY A 7 17.89 -10.28 -21.13
CA GLY A 7 17.88 -10.96 -22.43
C GLY A 7 16.61 -10.72 -23.25
N ARG A 8 15.43 -10.73 -22.61
CA ARG A 8 14.15 -10.41 -23.27
C ARG A 8 14.08 -8.96 -23.75
N MET A 9 14.52 -8.02 -22.91
CA MET A 9 14.57 -6.59 -23.24
C MET A 9 15.51 -6.35 -24.42
N LYS A 10 16.72 -6.92 -24.39
CA LYS A 10 17.67 -6.82 -25.50
C LYS A 10 17.07 -7.40 -26.79
N GLY A 11 16.51 -8.62 -26.73
CA GLY A 11 15.92 -9.26 -27.90
C GLY A 11 14.72 -8.48 -28.49
N PHE A 12 13.95 -7.80 -27.64
CA PHE A 12 12.90 -6.89 -28.10
C PHE A 12 13.49 -5.67 -28.83
N LEU A 13 14.49 -5.01 -28.25
CA LEU A 13 15.14 -3.85 -28.87
C LEU A 13 15.82 -4.23 -30.20
N ASP A 14 16.50 -5.38 -30.25
CA ASP A 14 17.11 -5.91 -31.47
C ASP A 14 16.03 -6.11 -32.56
N ARG A 15 14.91 -6.78 -32.23
CA ARG A 15 13.79 -7.02 -33.16
C ARG A 15 13.20 -5.72 -33.70
N VAL A 16 12.91 -4.74 -32.83
CA VAL A 16 12.31 -3.47 -33.25
C VAL A 16 13.27 -2.71 -34.16
N TYR A 17 14.56 -2.71 -33.85
CA TYR A 17 15.58 -2.09 -34.70
C TYR A 17 15.73 -2.80 -36.05
N GLU A 18 15.68 -4.13 -36.09
CA GLU A 18 15.73 -4.91 -37.33
C GLU A 18 14.50 -4.69 -38.22
N GLU A 19 13.30 -4.62 -37.63
CA GLU A 19 12.03 -4.44 -38.36
C GLU A 19 11.78 -3.00 -38.82
N HIS A 20 12.19 -2.00 -38.03
CA HIS A 20 11.84 -0.58 -38.24
C HIS A 20 13.03 0.38 -38.42
N GLY A 21 14.27 -0.08 -38.21
CA GLY A 21 15.49 0.74 -38.32
C GLY A 21 15.70 1.72 -37.16
N SER A 22 14.82 1.73 -36.16
CA SER A 22 14.87 2.57 -34.95
C SER A 22 14.28 1.80 -33.78
N ILE A 23 14.68 2.12 -32.56
CA ILE A 23 14.08 1.57 -31.33
C ILE A 23 12.87 2.37 -30.83
N ASP A 24 12.45 3.38 -31.59
CA ASP A 24 11.30 4.22 -31.28
C ASP A 24 9.96 3.51 -31.57
N LEU A 25 8.99 3.69 -30.68
CA LEU A 25 7.67 3.08 -30.74
C LEU A 25 6.55 4.12 -30.84
N GLU A 26 6.87 5.40 -31.03
CA GLU A 26 5.85 6.47 -31.12
C GLU A 26 4.87 6.24 -32.29
N TRP A 27 5.30 5.55 -33.35
CA TRP A 27 4.44 5.15 -34.47
C TRP A 27 3.21 4.33 -34.06
N ILE A 28 3.26 3.63 -32.91
CA ILE A 28 2.12 2.84 -32.42
C ILE A 28 0.91 3.73 -32.10
N ARG A 29 1.11 5.02 -31.80
CA ARG A 29 0.01 5.97 -31.54
C ARG A 29 -0.89 6.19 -32.74
N ASP A 30 -0.34 6.05 -33.95
CA ASP A 30 -1.08 6.27 -35.20
C ASP A 30 -1.70 4.99 -35.76
N VAL A 31 -1.49 3.85 -35.08
CA VAL A 31 -2.00 2.53 -35.49
C VAL A 31 -3.39 2.30 -34.90
N PRO A 32 -4.32 1.64 -35.63
CA PRO A 32 -5.63 1.29 -35.09
C PRO A 32 -5.53 0.54 -33.74
N PRO A 33 -6.44 0.79 -32.77
CA PRO A 33 -6.30 0.28 -31.40
C PRO A 33 -6.22 -1.25 -31.24
N GLN A 34 -6.75 -1.99 -32.22
CA GLN A 34 -6.69 -3.45 -32.26
C GLN A 34 -5.34 -3.94 -32.78
N ASP A 35 -4.85 -3.37 -33.88
CA ASP A 35 -3.54 -3.70 -34.43
C ASP A 35 -2.40 -3.35 -33.46
N ALA A 36 -2.53 -2.23 -32.75
CA ALA A 36 -1.61 -1.86 -31.66
C ALA A 36 -1.62 -2.90 -30.54
N LYS A 37 -2.79 -3.43 -30.17
CA LYS A 37 -2.92 -4.49 -29.17
C LYS A 37 -2.24 -5.78 -29.63
N ASP A 38 -2.46 -6.17 -30.88
CA ASP A 38 -1.92 -7.41 -31.45
C ASP A 38 -0.40 -7.34 -31.60
N PHE A 39 0.13 -6.18 -32.03
CA PHE A 39 1.57 -5.93 -32.03
C PHE A 39 2.17 -6.04 -30.63
N LEU A 40 1.58 -5.37 -29.63
CA LEU A 40 2.08 -5.41 -28.25
C LEU A 40 2.02 -6.81 -27.64
N LEU A 41 0.97 -7.60 -27.95
CA LEU A 41 0.86 -8.99 -27.53
C LEU A 41 1.87 -9.92 -28.24
N SER A 42 2.34 -9.54 -29.43
CA SER A 42 3.40 -10.28 -30.13
C SER A 42 4.76 -10.17 -29.45
N ILE A 43 4.94 -9.19 -28.54
CA ILE A 43 6.21 -8.97 -27.84
C ILE A 43 6.37 -10.03 -26.77
N ARG A 44 7.39 -10.88 -26.92
CA ARG A 44 7.71 -11.94 -25.96
C ARG A 44 7.96 -11.35 -24.57
N GLY A 45 7.07 -11.68 -23.65
CA GLY A 45 7.14 -11.23 -22.27
C GLY A 45 6.13 -10.15 -21.92
N LEU A 46 5.39 -9.57 -22.87
CA LEU A 46 4.23 -8.74 -22.58
C LEU A 46 2.97 -9.61 -22.55
N GLY A 47 2.34 -9.71 -21.38
CA GLY A 47 1.03 -10.32 -21.21
C GLY A 47 -0.10 -9.30 -21.33
N LEU A 48 -1.34 -9.80 -21.39
CA LEU A 48 -2.55 -8.97 -21.56
C LEU A 48 -2.60 -7.78 -20.59
N LYS A 49 -2.30 -7.97 -19.30
CA LYS A 49 -2.25 -6.87 -18.32
C LYS A 49 -1.33 -5.73 -18.76
N SER A 50 -0.11 -6.07 -19.17
CA SER A 50 0.89 -5.06 -19.55
C SER A 50 0.50 -4.35 -20.84
N VAL A 51 -0.07 -5.08 -21.80
CA VAL A 51 -0.59 -4.51 -23.04
C VAL A 51 -1.74 -3.55 -22.75
N GLU A 52 -2.73 -3.95 -21.94
CA GLU A 52 -3.83 -3.06 -21.56
C GLU A 52 -3.33 -1.83 -20.79
N CYS A 53 -2.28 -1.96 -19.95
CA CYS A 53 -1.64 -0.81 -19.29
C CYS A 53 -1.04 0.17 -20.32
N ILE A 54 -0.29 -0.31 -21.31
CA ILE A 54 0.28 0.54 -22.36
C ILE A 54 -0.84 1.21 -23.16
N ARG A 55 -1.88 0.46 -23.53
CA ARG A 55 -3.04 0.96 -24.26
C ARG A 55 -3.75 2.09 -23.50
N LEU A 56 -4.04 1.89 -22.22
CA LEU A 56 -4.75 2.87 -21.40
C LEU A 56 -3.89 4.09 -21.02
N LEU A 57 -2.65 3.85 -20.58
CA LEU A 57 -1.81 4.86 -19.92
C LEU A 57 -0.91 5.63 -20.89
N ALA A 58 -0.51 5.01 -22.01
CA ALA A 58 0.43 5.61 -22.96
C ALA A 58 -0.24 5.94 -24.29
N LEU A 59 -1.07 5.05 -24.85
CA LEU A 59 -1.64 5.20 -26.20
C LEU A 59 -3.01 5.89 -26.24
N ASP A 60 -3.59 6.24 -25.09
CA ASP A 60 -4.92 6.86 -25.01
C ASP A 60 -6.06 5.99 -25.58
N HIS A 61 -5.90 4.66 -25.58
CA HIS A 61 -6.91 3.74 -26.08
C HIS A 61 -7.94 3.38 -24.99
N LEU A 62 -9.17 3.05 -25.40
CA LEU A 62 -10.15 2.41 -24.52
C LEU A 62 -9.64 1.02 -24.11
N ALA A 63 -9.22 0.92 -22.86
CA ALA A 63 -8.61 -0.26 -22.26
C ALA A 63 -8.83 -0.23 -20.74
N PHE A 64 -8.79 -1.39 -20.09
CA PHE A 64 -8.87 -1.48 -18.63
C PHE A 64 -7.98 -2.61 -18.12
N PRO A 65 -6.80 -2.32 -17.55
CA PRO A 65 -5.89 -3.36 -17.09
C PRO A 65 -6.34 -3.97 -15.77
N VAL A 66 -6.50 -5.29 -15.73
CA VAL A 66 -6.70 -6.04 -14.48
C VAL A 66 -5.36 -6.56 -13.95
N ASP A 67 -4.85 -5.95 -12.88
CA ASP A 67 -3.69 -6.44 -12.13
C ASP A 67 -4.12 -7.29 -10.91
N THR A 68 -3.16 -7.69 -10.06
CA THR A 68 -3.48 -8.50 -8.87
C THR A 68 -4.28 -7.70 -7.82
N ASN A 69 -4.13 -6.37 -7.76
CA ASN A 69 -4.90 -5.53 -6.86
C ASN A 69 -6.35 -5.46 -7.34
N VAL A 70 -6.55 -5.06 -8.59
CA VAL A 70 -7.85 -4.95 -9.26
C VAL A 70 -8.59 -6.28 -9.16
N GLY A 71 -7.97 -7.39 -9.56
CA GLY A 71 -8.59 -8.72 -9.51
C GLY A 71 -9.04 -9.10 -8.09
N ARG A 72 -8.17 -8.91 -7.09
CA ARG A 72 -8.50 -9.17 -5.67
C ARG A 72 -9.65 -8.28 -5.18
N ILE A 73 -9.62 -7.00 -5.48
CA ILE A 73 -10.63 -6.03 -5.04
C ILE A 73 -12.00 -6.40 -5.60
N LEU A 74 -12.08 -6.66 -6.92
CA LEU A 74 -13.34 -6.99 -7.58
C LEU A 74 -14.01 -8.23 -6.98
N VAL A 75 -13.23 -9.25 -6.66
CA VAL A 75 -13.74 -10.47 -6.02
C VAL A 75 -14.14 -10.19 -4.57
N ARG A 76 -13.32 -9.48 -3.79
CA ARG A 76 -13.62 -9.16 -2.38
C ARG A 76 -14.86 -8.29 -2.22
N LEU A 77 -15.09 -7.35 -3.14
CA LEU A 77 -16.31 -6.54 -3.19
C LEU A 77 -17.50 -7.34 -3.73
N GLY A 78 -17.27 -8.45 -4.42
CA GLY A 78 -18.33 -9.27 -5.02
C GLY A 78 -18.82 -8.79 -6.38
N TRP A 79 -18.08 -7.91 -7.06
CA TRP A 79 -18.37 -7.48 -8.43
C TRP A 79 -18.08 -8.59 -9.44
N VAL A 80 -17.12 -9.45 -9.12
CA VAL A 80 -16.69 -10.61 -9.90
C VAL A 80 -17.10 -11.85 -9.10
N PRO A 81 -18.18 -12.55 -9.50
CA PRO A 81 -18.67 -13.70 -8.75
C PRO A 81 -17.72 -14.89 -8.90
N ILE A 82 -17.34 -15.49 -7.79
CA ILE A 82 -16.62 -16.77 -7.79
C ILE A 82 -17.60 -17.93 -7.65
N GLN A 83 -17.18 -19.13 -8.02
CA GLN A 83 -17.95 -20.34 -7.74
C GLN A 83 -18.24 -20.45 -6.23
N PRO A 84 -19.33 -21.13 -5.86
CA PRO A 84 -19.57 -21.50 -4.48
C PRO A 84 -18.31 -22.12 -3.87
N LEU A 85 -17.87 -21.55 -2.76
CA LEU A 85 -16.76 -22.10 -2.00
C LEU A 85 -17.22 -23.38 -1.29
N PRO A 86 -16.31 -24.34 -1.02
CA PRO A 86 -16.58 -25.44 -0.11
C PRO A 86 -17.17 -24.95 1.22
N GLU A 87 -17.98 -25.77 1.90
CA GLU A 87 -18.72 -25.35 3.11
C GLU A 87 -17.79 -24.82 4.22
N GLU A 88 -16.56 -25.31 4.29
CA GLU A 88 -15.56 -24.92 5.29
C GLU A 88 -14.72 -23.70 4.88
N LEU A 89 -14.79 -23.26 3.62
CA LEU A 89 -13.93 -22.20 3.10
C LEU A 89 -14.69 -20.88 2.96
N GLU A 90 -14.33 -19.94 3.81
CA GLU A 90 -14.93 -18.61 3.82
C GLU A 90 -14.18 -17.65 2.88
N LEU A 91 -14.90 -16.73 2.25
CA LEU A 91 -14.35 -15.78 1.27
C LEU A 91 -13.16 -14.97 1.83
N HIS A 92 -13.17 -14.68 3.13
CA HIS A 92 -12.11 -13.88 3.74
C HIS A 92 -10.81 -14.65 4.03
N LEU A 93 -10.86 -15.98 3.95
CA LEU A 93 -9.73 -16.89 4.10
C LEU A 93 -9.06 -17.21 2.76
N LEU A 94 -9.58 -16.70 1.63
CA LEU A 94 -8.98 -16.91 0.32
C LEU A 94 -7.58 -16.29 0.21
N GLU A 95 -6.59 -17.16 0.01
CA GLU A 95 -5.20 -16.77 -0.28
C GLU A 95 -4.96 -16.50 -1.77
N LEU A 96 -5.71 -17.20 -2.63
CA LEU A 96 -5.64 -17.13 -4.07
C LEU A 96 -6.95 -16.61 -4.65
N TYR A 97 -6.83 -15.89 -5.77
CA TYR A 97 -7.94 -15.28 -6.49
C TYR A 97 -7.91 -15.78 -7.94
N PRO A 98 -9.04 -15.72 -8.68
CA PRO A 98 -9.08 -16.08 -10.08
C PRO A 98 -8.00 -15.38 -10.91
N VAL A 99 -7.53 -16.09 -11.94
CA VAL A 99 -6.53 -15.56 -12.88
C VAL A 99 -7.05 -14.28 -13.52
N GLN A 100 -6.16 -13.28 -13.62
CA GLN A 100 -6.49 -11.92 -14.04
C GLN A 100 -7.12 -11.89 -15.44
N GLU A 101 -6.72 -12.79 -16.33
CA GLU A 101 -7.30 -12.89 -17.67
C GLU A 101 -8.78 -13.29 -17.65
N THR A 102 -9.17 -14.20 -16.74
CA THR A 102 -10.57 -14.59 -16.57
C THR A 102 -11.39 -13.42 -16.01
N VAL A 103 -10.83 -12.71 -15.03
CA VAL A 103 -11.45 -11.50 -14.48
C VAL A 103 -11.60 -10.42 -15.57
N GLN A 104 -10.56 -10.19 -16.37
CA GLN A 104 -10.54 -9.26 -17.49
C GLN A 104 -11.67 -9.55 -18.48
N LYS A 105 -11.81 -10.82 -18.91
CA LYS A 105 -12.86 -11.26 -19.86
C LYS A 105 -14.26 -10.97 -19.31
N TYR A 106 -14.46 -11.10 -18.00
CA TYR A 106 -15.73 -10.83 -17.37
C TYR A 106 -16.04 -9.34 -17.22
N VAL A 107 -15.07 -8.54 -16.77
CA VAL A 107 -15.30 -7.11 -16.48
C VAL A 107 -15.29 -6.24 -17.73
N TRP A 108 -14.51 -6.59 -18.76
CA TRP A 108 -14.35 -5.74 -19.93
C TRP A 108 -15.67 -5.40 -20.63
N PRO A 109 -16.57 -6.36 -20.95
CA PRO A 109 -17.86 -6.04 -21.58
C PRO A 109 -18.77 -5.15 -20.72
N ARG A 110 -18.52 -5.06 -19.41
CA ARG A 110 -19.29 -4.25 -18.46
C ARG A 110 -18.70 -2.85 -18.26
N LEU A 111 -17.40 -2.69 -18.49
CA LEU A 111 -16.68 -1.43 -18.31
C LEU A 111 -16.41 -0.70 -19.64
N CYS A 112 -16.43 -1.39 -20.78
CA CYS A 112 -16.10 -0.78 -22.08
C CYS A 112 -17.09 0.28 -22.57
N THR A 113 -18.22 0.47 -21.87
CA THR A 113 -19.19 1.55 -22.11
C THR A 113 -18.79 2.87 -21.45
N LEU A 114 -17.84 2.83 -20.50
CA LEU A 114 -17.30 4.02 -19.85
C LEU A 114 -16.31 4.72 -20.79
N ASP A 115 -16.21 6.04 -20.66
CA ASP A 115 -15.20 6.80 -21.38
C ASP A 115 -13.79 6.50 -20.86
N ARG A 116 -12.79 6.84 -21.68
CA ARG A 116 -11.38 6.57 -21.39
C ARG A 116 -10.91 7.22 -20.09
N LEU A 117 -11.33 8.46 -19.81
CA LEU A 117 -10.89 9.17 -18.61
C LEU A 117 -11.44 8.44 -17.38
N THR A 118 -12.72 8.06 -17.37
CA THR A 118 -13.31 7.27 -16.28
C THR A 118 -12.60 5.92 -16.09
N LEU A 119 -12.25 5.21 -17.16
CA LEU A 119 -11.51 3.94 -17.08
C LEU A 119 -10.10 4.12 -16.49
N TYR A 120 -9.43 5.17 -16.93
CA TYR A 120 -8.14 5.59 -16.39
C TYR A 120 -8.26 5.90 -14.89
N GLU A 121 -9.29 6.65 -14.51
CA GLU A 121 -9.51 7.04 -13.12
C GLU A 121 -9.79 5.84 -12.21
N LEU A 122 -10.68 4.97 -12.66
CA LEU A 122 -11.03 3.75 -11.95
C LEU A 122 -9.81 2.85 -11.76
N HIS A 123 -9.00 2.63 -12.81
CA HIS A 123 -7.83 1.75 -12.72
C HIS A 123 -6.83 2.22 -11.66
N TYR A 124 -6.47 3.51 -11.65
CA TYR A 124 -5.51 4.03 -10.68
C TYR A 124 -6.09 4.00 -9.26
N GLN A 125 -7.36 4.37 -9.09
CA GLN A 125 -8.00 4.38 -7.77
C GLN A 125 -8.05 2.99 -7.18
N MET A 126 -8.28 1.96 -8.00
CA MET A 126 -8.24 0.58 -7.55
C MET A 126 -6.84 0.13 -7.12
N ILE A 127 -5.78 0.55 -7.81
CA ILE A 127 -4.40 0.27 -7.37
C ILE A 127 -4.15 0.94 -6.03
N THR A 128 -4.46 2.24 -5.90
CA THR A 128 -4.29 2.99 -4.66
C THR A 128 -5.09 2.39 -3.51
N PHE A 129 -6.36 2.08 -3.74
CA PHE A 129 -7.24 1.42 -2.79
C PHE A 129 -6.69 0.04 -2.35
N GLY A 130 -6.14 -0.73 -3.29
CA GLY A 130 -5.53 -2.03 -3.02
C GLY A 130 -4.25 -1.95 -2.18
N LYS A 131 -3.46 -0.88 -2.33
CA LYS A 131 -2.25 -0.66 -1.54
C LYS A 131 -2.54 -0.05 -0.15
N VAL A 132 -3.61 0.75 -0.01
CA VAL A 132 -3.94 1.49 1.23
C VAL A 132 -4.91 0.73 2.14
N PHE A 133 -6.00 0.23 1.56
CA PHE A 133 -7.10 -0.35 2.33
C PHE A 133 -7.18 -1.85 2.13
N CYS A 134 -7.33 -2.30 0.89
CA CYS A 134 -7.63 -3.69 0.55
C CYS A 134 -6.35 -4.49 0.25
N THR A 135 -5.37 -4.45 1.16
CA THR A 135 -4.08 -5.16 1.01
C THR A 135 -4.28 -6.68 0.93
N LYS A 136 -3.36 -7.40 0.27
CA LYS A 136 -3.44 -8.87 0.13
C LYS A 136 -3.61 -9.54 1.49
N THR A 137 -2.72 -9.22 2.41
CA THR A 137 -2.74 -9.72 3.79
C THR A 137 -3.22 -8.62 4.74
N ARG A 138 -4.06 -8.99 5.71
CA ARG A 138 -4.60 -8.12 6.77
C ARG A 138 -5.11 -6.76 6.23
N PRO A 139 -6.13 -6.74 5.35
CA PRO A 139 -6.70 -5.50 4.84
C PRO A 139 -7.18 -4.59 5.98
N ASN A 140 -7.05 -3.28 5.78
CA ASN A 140 -7.52 -2.27 6.73
C ASN A 140 -9.03 -2.05 6.58
N CYS A 141 -9.82 -3.11 6.79
CA CYS A 141 -11.27 -3.11 6.56
C CYS A 141 -12.00 -2.07 7.42
N ASN A 142 -11.52 -1.80 8.64
CA ASN A 142 -12.18 -0.85 9.55
C ASN A 142 -12.13 0.60 9.03
N ALA A 143 -11.05 0.98 8.34
CA ALA A 143 -10.92 2.29 7.70
C ALA A 143 -11.39 2.28 6.23
N CYS A 144 -11.83 1.14 5.71
CA CYS A 144 -12.15 0.98 4.29
C CYS A 144 -13.45 1.71 3.93
N PRO A 145 -13.46 2.60 2.92
CA PRO A 145 -14.67 3.32 2.51
C PRO A 145 -15.75 2.40 1.92
N MET A 146 -15.36 1.23 1.39
CA MET A 146 -16.27 0.25 0.79
C MET A 146 -16.75 -0.82 1.78
N ARG A 147 -16.48 -0.65 3.09
CA ARG A 147 -16.74 -1.66 4.12
C ARG A 147 -18.18 -2.17 4.14
N MET A 148 -19.16 -1.27 3.95
CA MET A 148 -20.59 -1.58 4.08
C MET A 148 -21.10 -2.53 2.98
N GLU A 149 -20.50 -2.50 1.79
CA GLU A 149 -20.92 -3.29 0.63
C GLU A 149 -19.94 -4.43 0.31
N CYS A 150 -18.92 -4.63 1.15
CA CYS A 150 -17.84 -5.57 0.89
C CYS A 150 -18.18 -6.98 1.35
N ARG A 151 -18.31 -7.94 0.41
CA ARG A 151 -18.55 -9.36 0.71
C ARG A 151 -17.45 -9.98 1.57
N HIS A 152 -16.19 -9.62 1.33
CA HIS A 152 -15.06 -10.11 2.11
C HIS A 152 -15.16 -9.67 3.59
N PHE A 153 -15.52 -8.41 3.84
CA PHE A 153 -15.71 -7.93 5.21
C PHE A 153 -16.94 -8.57 5.86
N ALA A 154 -18.05 -8.70 5.13
CA ALA A 154 -19.24 -9.36 5.63
C ALA A 154 -18.96 -10.80 6.06
N SER A 155 -18.19 -11.55 5.26
CA SER A 155 -17.72 -12.89 5.62
C SER A 155 -16.87 -12.86 6.89
N ALA A 156 -15.79 -12.06 6.94
CA ALA A 156 -14.92 -11.99 8.12
C ALA A 156 -15.67 -11.58 9.40
N TYR A 157 -16.62 -10.64 9.28
CA TYR A 157 -17.41 -10.17 10.39
C TYR A 157 -18.38 -11.24 10.91
N ALA A 158 -19.02 -12.01 10.02
CA ALA A 158 -19.89 -13.12 10.41
C ALA A 158 -19.11 -14.20 11.17
N SER A 159 -17.96 -14.61 10.64
CA SER A 159 -17.10 -15.64 11.24
C SER A 159 -16.59 -15.22 12.62
N ALA A 160 -16.19 -13.96 12.76
CA ALA A 160 -15.75 -13.41 14.05
C ALA A 160 -16.86 -13.37 15.11
N ARG A 161 -18.14 -13.26 14.72
CA ARG A 161 -19.29 -13.30 15.65
C ARG A 161 -19.68 -14.71 16.08
N LEU A 162 -19.41 -15.70 15.22
CA LEU A 162 -19.67 -17.12 15.51
C LEU A 162 -18.53 -17.74 16.33
N ALA A 163 -17.32 -17.16 16.26
CA ALA A 163 -16.22 -17.55 17.11
C ALA A 163 -16.58 -17.35 18.59
N LEU A 164 -16.46 -18.41 19.39
CA LEU A 164 -16.60 -18.32 20.83
C LEU A 164 -15.59 -17.30 21.38
N PRO A 165 -15.97 -16.46 22.37
CA PRO A 165 -15.02 -15.57 23.01
C PRO A 165 -13.87 -16.40 23.57
N ALA A 166 -12.63 -15.96 23.31
CA ALA A 166 -11.45 -16.61 23.85
C ALA A 166 -11.59 -16.71 25.38
N PRO A 167 -11.19 -17.84 26.00
CA PRO A 167 -11.17 -17.93 27.46
C PRO A 167 -10.32 -16.77 28.00
N PRO A 168 -10.76 -16.10 29.08
CA PRO A 168 -10.05 -14.96 29.61
C PRO A 168 -8.63 -15.39 29.95
N THR A 169 -7.65 -14.79 29.26
CA THR A 169 -6.25 -14.89 29.66
C THR A 169 -6.18 -14.26 31.05
N GLN A 170 -5.73 -15.03 32.04
CA GLN A 170 -5.49 -14.50 33.38
C GLN A 170 -4.38 -13.44 33.28
N CYS A 171 -4.78 -12.19 33.07
CA CYS A 171 -3.97 -11.02 33.33
C CYS A 171 -4.33 -10.56 34.73
N GLU A 172 -3.29 -10.40 35.54
CA GLU A 172 -3.34 -10.15 36.97
C GLU A 172 -4.21 -8.92 37.30
N GLN A 173 -4.92 -9.04 38.40
CA GLN A 173 -5.75 -7.98 38.96
C GLN A 173 -4.86 -6.85 39.48
N GLN A 174 -4.97 -5.67 38.86
CA GLN A 174 -4.81 -4.41 39.58
C GLN A 174 -6.03 -3.55 39.27
N GLY A 175 -6.78 -3.28 40.34
CA GLY A 175 -8.07 -2.63 40.28
C GLY A 175 -7.96 -1.14 39.96
N ASP A 176 -9.06 -0.61 39.45
CA ASP A 176 -9.53 0.71 39.85
C ASP A 176 -11.04 0.84 39.65
N LYS A 177 -11.66 1.51 40.62
CA LYS A 177 -13.08 1.86 40.64
C LYS A 177 -13.31 3.10 39.76
N ALA A 178 -14.34 3.09 38.93
CA ALA A 178 -15.42 4.11 38.86
C ALA A 178 -16.08 4.19 37.47
N GLY A 179 -17.39 4.46 37.46
CA GLY A 179 -18.06 5.17 36.38
C GLY A 179 -19.00 4.36 35.49
N ALA A 180 -20.19 4.03 36.00
CA ALA A 180 -21.30 3.59 35.17
C ALA A 180 -21.84 4.78 34.34
N GLN A 181 -21.83 4.65 33.01
CA GLN A 181 -22.74 5.37 32.13
C GLN A 181 -23.28 4.41 31.07
N GLN A 182 -24.61 4.24 31.12
CA GLN A 182 -25.41 3.45 30.19
C GLN A 182 -25.45 4.17 28.83
N GLN A 183 -25.28 3.42 27.74
CA GLN A 183 -25.66 3.88 26.40
C GLN A 183 -26.69 2.91 25.82
N GLU A 184 -27.87 3.45 25.52
CA GLU A 184 -29.04 2.75 25.00
C GLU A 184 -28.74 2.05 23.67
N VAL A 185 -29.08 0.76 23.60
CA VAL A 185 -29.08 -0.02 22.37
C VAL A 185 -30.48 0.06 21.75
N LEU A 186 -30.58 0.63 20.55
CA LEU A 186 -31.76 0.54 19.71
C LEU A 186 -31.95 -0.90 19.21
N THR A 187 -32.98 -1.57 19.72
CA THR A 187 -33.39 -2.93 19.31
C THR A 187 -34.40 -2.89 18.16
N LEU A 188 -34.13 -3.67 17.11
CA LEU A 188 -35.12 -4.07 16.09
C LEU A 188 -35.77 -5.41 16.51
N PRO A 189 -37.03 -5.68 16.11
CA PRO A 189 -37.78 -6.83 16.63
C PRO A 189 -37.32 -8.17 16.01
N PRO A 190 -37.51 -9.30 16.70
CA PRO A 190 -37.12 -10.62 16.21
C PRO A 190 -38.11 -11.18 15.16
N PRO A 191 -37.65 -12.07 14.26
CA PRO A 191 -38.52 -12.73 13.31
C PRO A 191 -39.31 -13.90 13.96
N VAL A 192 -40.47 -14.18 13.36
CA VAL A 192 -41.49 -15.15 13.76
C VAL A 192 -41.02 -16.60 13.51
N SER A 193 -41.22 -17.48 14.50
CA SER A 193 -40.93 -18.93 14.42
C SER A 193 -42.04 -19.70 13.69
N LEU A 194 -41.65 -20.68 12.87
CA LEU A 194 -42.54 -21.73 12.31
C LEU A 194 -42.50 -22.99 13.21
N PRO A 195 -43.58 -23.79 13.29
CA PRO A 195 -43.69 -24.92 14.21
C PRO A 195 -43.06 -26.22 13.64
N PRO A 196 -42.71 -27.20 14.51
CA PRO A 196 -42.03 -28.43 14.09
C PRO A 196 -43.01 -29.54 13.68
N ALA A 197 -42.57 -30.40 12.76
CA ALA A 197 -43.19 -31.70 12.51
C ALA A 197 -42.31 -32.84 13.10
N THR A 198 -42.87 -33.51 14.09
CA THR A 198 -42.70 -34.90 14.55
C THR A 198 -42.60 -35.92 13.39
N LEU A 199 -41.97 -37.09 13.41
CA LEU A 199 -41.52 -38.13 14.38
C LEU A 199 -40.43 -38.96 13.61
N THR A 200 -39.53 -39.78 14.17
CA THR A 200 -39.78 -40.96 15.00
C THR A 200 -38.45 -41.53 15.49
N ASN A 201 -38.43 -42.00 16.74
CA ASN A 201 -37.33 -42.70 17.39
C ASN A 201 -37.10 -44.10 16.81
N VAL A 202 -35.82 -44.48 16.65
CA VAL A 202 -35.39 -45.88 16.77
C VAL A 202 -34.36 -45.94 17.89
N VAL A 203 -34.75 -46.63 18.96
CA VAL A 203 -33.91 -46.95 20.12
C VAL A 203 -33.09 -48.19 19.77
N ALA A 204 -31.75 -48.08 19.82
CA ALA A 204 -30.85 -49.22 19.92
C ALA A 204 -29.92 -49.00 21.13
N THR A 205 -29.75 -50.07 21.90
CA THR A 205 -29.20 -50.16 23.26
C THR A 205 -27.69 -49.91 23.34
N PRO A 206 -27.15 -49.54 24.53
CA PRO A 206 -25.78 -49.06 24.66
C PRO A 206 -24.80 -50.23 24.70
N LYS A 207 -23.95 -50.37 23.68
CA LYS A 207 -22.70 -51.13 23.80
C LYS A 207 -21.61 -50.20 24.29
N LYS A 208 -21.05 -50.56 25.45
CA LYS A 208 -19.86 -50.00 26.05
C LYS A 208 -18.68 -50.22 25.09
N CYS A 209 -18.26 -49.17 24.39
CA CYS A 209 -17.04 -49.17 23.57
C CYS A 209 -16.11 -48.12 24.16
N GLU A 210 -15.13 -48.59 24.92
CA GLU A 210 -13.97 -47.79 25.32
C GLU A 210 -13.06 -47.66 24.09
N PRO A 211 -12.60 -46.45 23.71
CA PRO A 211 -11.70 -46.30 22.58
C PRO A 211 -10.32 -46.83 22.98
N ILE A 212 -9.86 -47.87 22.27
CA ILE A 212 -8.47 -48.30 22.28
C ILE A 212 -7.66 -47.23 21.53
N ILE A 213 -6.85 -46.48 22.27
CA ILE A 213 -5.85 -45.58 21.69
C ILE A 213 -4.61 -46.42 21.46
N GLU A 214 -4.39 -46.87 20.23
CA GLU A 214 -3.07 -47.33 19.77
C GLU A 214 -2.26 -46.09 19.36
N GLU A 215 -1.25 -45.73 20.17
CA GLU A 215 -0.23 -44.75 19.80
C GLU A 215 0.74 -45.39 18.80
N PRO A 216 0.86 -44.89 17.56
CA PRO A 216 1.92 -45.34 16.66
C PRO A 216 3.29 -44.85 17.17
N ARG A 217 4.31 -45.70 17.08
CA ARG A 217 5.70 -45.36 17.41
C ARG A 217 6.18 -44.19 16.53
N SER A 218 6.77 -43.18 17.17
CA SER A 218 7.46 -42.07 16.52
C SER A 218 8.47 -42.55 15.45
N PRO A 219 8.50 -41.95 14.24
CA PRO A 219 9.55 -42.22 13.26
C PRO A 219 10.91 -41.67 13.74
N GLU A 220 11.98 -42.43 13.48
CA GLU A 220 13.37 -42.01 13.67
C GLU A 220 13.75 -40.84 12.71
N PRO A 221 14.68 -39.95 13.10
CA PRO A 221 15.05 -38.80 12.31
C PRO A 221 15.98 -39.18 11.15
N GLU A 222 15.56 -38.91 9.92
CA GLU A 222 16.42 -38.93 8.73
C GLU A 222 17.17 -37.59 8.56
N PRO A 223 18.34 -37.60 7.89
CA PRO A 223 19.36 -36.56 8.04
C PRO A 223 18.96 -35.23 7.38
N GLU A 224 19.39 -34.17 8.05
CA GLU A 224 19.20 -32.76 7.73
C GLU A 224 19.60 -32.45 6.27
N SER A 225 18.61 -32.12 5.46
CA SER A 225 18.81 -31.30 4.25
C SER A 225 18.28 -29.91 4.56
N GLU A 226 19.20 -28.94 4.59
CA GLU A 226 18.91 -27.53 4.84
C GLU A 226 17.93 -26.99 3.78
N SER A 227 16.65 -27.02 4.09
CA SER A 227 15.63 -26.22 3.42
C SER A 227 15.35 -25.02 4.31
N CYS A 228 15.97 -23.89 3.97
CA CYS A 228 15.67 -22.60 4.58
C CYS A 228 14.20 -22.27 4.35
N GLU A 229 13.38 -22.31 5.40
CA GLU A 229 12.06 -21.69 5.44
C GLU A 229 12.21 -20.17 5.28
N GLY A 230 12.15 -19.74 4.02
CA GLY A 230 12.14 -18.35 3.64
C GLY A 230 10.82 -17.70 4.05
N SER A 231 10.90 -16.74 4.96
CA SER A 231 9.92 -15.65 5.03
C SER A 231 9.87 -14.99 3.65
N SER A 232 8.84 -15.35 2.88
CA SER A 232 8.61 -14.82 1.53
C SER A 232 8.20 -13.36 1.67
N THR A 233 9.22 -12.51 1.75
CA THR A 233 9.08 -11.08 1.52
C THR A 233 8.77 -10.96 0.02
N CYS A 234 7.49 -10.95 -0.34
CA CYS A 234 7.09 -10.68 -1.71
C CYS A 234 7.53 -9.24 -2.04
N PRO A 235 8.40 -9.02 -3.03
CA PRO A 235 8.67 -7.68 -3.51
C PRO A 235 7.37 -7.02 -3.99
N ASP A 236 7.23 -5.72 -3.72
CA ASP A 236 6.10 -4.90 -4.19
C ASP A 236 5.96 -5.02 -5.71
N MET A 237 4.75 -4.93 -6.25
CA MET A 237 4.46 -5.19 -7.67
C MET A 237 5.12 -4.21 -8.65
N GLU A 238 5.79 -3.18 -8.14
CA GLU A 238 6.64 -2.31 -8.96
C GLU A 238 8.02 -2.90 -9.22
N ASP A 239 8.41 -3.97 -8.52
CA ASP A 239 9.72 -4.64 -8.68
C ASP A 239 9.63 -6.07 -9.26
N LEU A 240 8.44 -6.60 -9.54
CA LEU A 240 8.29 -7.91 -10.20
C LEU A 240 7.12 -7.91 -11.20
N LEU A 241 7.43 -7.52 -12.43
CA LEU A 241 6.66 -7.93 -13.58
C LEU A 241 6.97 -9.41 -13.89
N PHE A 242 5.90 -10.21 -13.87
CA PHE A 242 5.75 -11.60 -14.35
C PHE A 242 6.19 -12.74 -13.42
N THR A 243 5.18 -13.48 -12.94
CA THR A 243 5.33 -14.91 -12.58
C THR A 243 4.36 -15.72 -13.44
N GLN A 244 4.90 -16.67 -14.20
CA GLN A 244 4.14 -17.71 -14.90
C GLN A 244 3.58 -18.72 -13.91
N GLY A 245 2.50 -19.38 -14.34
CA GLY A 245 1.60 -20.17 -13.52
C GLY A 245 2.18 -21.48 -12.97
N SER A 246 1.60 -21.88 -11.86
CA SER A 246 1.60 -23.24 -11.34
C SER A 246 0.14 -23.61 -11.03
N GLU A 247 -0.18 -24.87 -11.27
CA GLU A 247 -1.53 -25.45 -11.35
C GLU A 247 -2.36 -25.16 -10.09
N THR A 248 -3.46 -24.42 -10.25
CA THR A 248 -4.36 -24.01 -9.16
C THR A 248 -5.82 -24.11 -9.58
N LEU A 249 -6.65 -24.45 -8.60
CA LEU A 249 -8.08 -24.78 -8.70
C LEU A 249 -8.89 -23.73 -9.48
N HIS A 250 -9.60 -24.19 -10.51
CA HIS A 250 -10.39 -23.37 -11.44
C HIS A 250 -11.72 -22.90 -10.80
N LEU A 251 -11.75 -21.69 -10.25
CA LEU A 251 -12.99 -21.00 -9.86
C LEU A 251 -13.52 -20.18 -11.06
N ASN A 252 -14.58 -20.65 -11.72
CA ASN A 252 -15.23 -19.97 -12.85
C ASN A 252 -16.30 -18.92 -12.44
N LEU A 253 -16.57 -17.96 -13.34
CA LEU A 253 -17.48 -16.83 -13.17
C LEU A 253 -18.93 -17.12 -13.63
N ILE A 254 -19.91 -16.43 -13.03
CA ILE A 254 -21.36 -16.49 -13.36
C ILE A 254 -21.85 -15.11 -13.89
N GLU A 255 -22.76 -15.06 -14.87
CA GLU A 255 -23.21 -13.83 -15.55
C GLU A 255 -24.66 -13.35 -15.23
N GLN A 256 -24.86 -12.01 -15.31
CA GLN A 256 -26.09 -11.18 -15.48
C GLN A 256 -26.84 -10.62 -14.22
N PRO A 257 -27.70 -9.54 -14.30
CA PRO A 257 -27.35 -8.11 -14.52
C PRO A 257 -28.12 -7.01 -13.67
N GLN A 258 -27.50 -5.82 -13.49
CA GLN A 258 -27.99 -4.38 -13.47
C GLN A 258 -29.09 -3.88 -12.48
N ALA A 259 -29.19 -2.62 -11.96
CA ALA A 259 -28.48 -1.31 -11.97
C ALA A 259 -29.00 -0.39 -10.79
N PRO A 260 -28.37 0.77 -10.45
CA PRO A 260 -28.67 1.60 -9.26
C PRO A 260 -29.31 2.99 -9.52
N PRO A 261 -29.77 3.75 -8.51
CA PRO A 261 -30.12 5.17 -8.65
C PRO A 261 -29.13 6.17 -8.00
N GLN A 262 -29.12 7.36 -8.58
CA GLN A 262 -28.31 8.57 -8.34
C GLN A 262 -28.63 9.34 -7.03
N TYR A 263 -27.64 10.10 -6.53
CA TYR A 263 -27.86 11.22 -5.60
C TYR A 263 -27.02 12.46 -5.97
N THR A 264 -27.65 13.62 -5.80
CA THR A 264 -27.24 14.99 -6.15
C THR A 264 -26.35 15.67 -5.10
N VAL A 265 -25.46 16.55 -5.56
CA VAL A 265 -24.52 17.36 -4.75
C VAL A 265 -25.12 18.74 -4.44
N ALA A 266 -24.93 19.23 -3.21
CA ALA A 266 -25.20 20.62 -2.83
C ALA A 266 -23.94 21.28 -2.25
N SER A 267 -23.61 22.45 -2.78
CA SER A 267 -22.47 23.31 -2.42
C SER A 267 -22.80 24.28 -1.27
N ALA A 268 -21.82 24.63 -0.44
CA ALA A 268 -21.81 25.91 0.26
C ALA A 268 -20.37 26.38 0.56
N SER A 269 -20.09 27.62 0.17
CA SER A 269 -18.85 28.37 0.45
C SER A 269 -18.89 29.00 1.84
N SER A 270 -17.73 29.29 2.43
CA SER A 270 -17.27 30.66 2.70
C SER A 270 -15.89 30.71 3.35
N LYS A 271 -15.17 31.77 3.01
CA LYS A 271 -13.83 32.17 3.47
C LYS A 271 -13.94 32.86 4.83
N GLU A 272 -12.98 32.65 5.71
CA GLU A 272 -12.57 33.71 6.65
C GLU A 272 -11.16 33.47 7.20
N LEU A 273 -10.43 34.58 7.31
CA LEU A 273 -9.00 34.70 7.56
C LEU A 273 -8.78 34.94 9.06
N MET A 274 -7.98 34.11 9.74
CA MET A 274 -7.58 34.31 11.13
C MET A 274 -6.06 34.22 11.24
N VAL A 275 -5.43 35.28 11.75
CA VAL A 275 -4.00 35.39 12.03
C VAL A 275 -3.73 34.70 13.38
N LEU A 276 -2.86 33.68 13.40
CA LEU A 276 -2.53 32.92 14.61
C LEU A 276 -1.21 33.40 15.25
N PRO A 277 -1.14 33.54 16.59
CA PRO A 277 0.05 33.97 17.32
C PRO A 277 1.15 32.87 17.38
N PRO A 278 2.40 33.22 17.75
CA PRO A 278 3.62 32.41 17.58
C PRO A 278 3.64 31.07 18.34
N GLU A 279 2.70 30.86 19.25
CA GLU A 279 2.60 29.68 20.12
C GLU A 279 1.97 28.48 19.39
N PHE A 280 1.43 28.71 18.18
CA PHE A 280 0.97 27.67 17.24
C PHE A 280 2.10 27.00 16.44
N ALA A 281 3.37 27.36 16.63
CA ALA A 281 4.50 26.71 15.96
C ALA A 281 4.80 25.30 16.50
N TYR A 282 4.12 24.88 17.56
CA TYR A 282 4.22 23.54 18.15
C TYR A 282 2.88 22.81 18.00
N ILE A 283 2.69 22.11 16.88
CA ILE A 283 1.65 21.10 16.77
C ILE A 283 2.17 19.87 17.53
N PRO A 284 1.50 19.43 18.61
CA PRO A 284 1.86 18.20 19.30
C PRO A 284 1.83 17.05 18.30
N VAL A 285 2.92 16.31 18.19
CA VAL A 285 2.96 15.09 17.37
C VAL A 285 1.87 14.16 17.90
N PRO A 286 0.89 13.72 17.08
CA PRO A 286 -0.06 12.73 17.53
C PRO A 286 0.72 11.51 17.99
N LYS A 287 0.58 11.13 19.27
CA LYS A 287 1.14 9.88 19.77
C LYS A 287 0.48 8.76 18.98
N LEU A 288 1.21 8.20 18.01
CA LEU A 288 0.75 7.06 17.22
C LEU A 288 0.42 5.94 18.21
N LYS A 289 -0.82 5.45 18.22
CA LYS A 289 -1.21 4.32 19.08
C LYS A 289 -0.42 3.03 18.78
N ASN A 290 0.39 3.02 17.72
CA ASN A 290 1.40 2.01 17.39
C ASN A 290 2.76 2.70 17.14
N ILE A 291 3.56 2.93 18.19
CA ILE A 291 4.88 3.57 18.08
C ILE A 291 5.95 2.67 17.43
N PHE A 292 5.67 1.40 17.13
CA PHE A 292 6.76 0.47 16.80
C PHE A 292 6.55 -0.29 15.47
N ARG A 293 7.55 -0.16 14.57
CA ARG A 293 7.94 -1.04 13.44
C ARG A 293 7.48 -0.71 12.00
N LEU A 294 6.32 -0.11 11.75
CA LEU A 294 5.79 -0.03 10.37
C LEU A 294 6.04 1.28 9.63
N ARG A 295 6.05 2.41 10.37
CA ARG A 295 6.24 3.74 9.80
C ARG A 295 6.83 4.73 10.81
N THR A 296 7.36 5.81 10.28
CA THR A 296 7.89 6.97 11.01
C THR A 296 7.33 8.24 10.35
N VAL A 297 7.14 9.30 11.13
CA VAL A 297 6.57 10.57 10.65
C VAL A 297 7.56 11.69 10.93
N HIS A 298 7.93 12.43 9.89
CA HIS A 298 8.77 13.61 10.05
C HIS A 298 8.05 14.84 9.50
N TYR A 299 8.17 15.95 10.21
CA TYR A 299 7.82 17.25 9.65
C TYR A 299 8.95 17.73 8.73
N VAL A 300 8.56 18.23 7.57
CA VAL A 300 9.48 18.68 6.52
C VAL A 300 9.09 20.07 6.03
N TYR A 301 10.06 20.77 5.47
CA TYR A 301 9.86 22.08 4.86
C TYR A 301 9.77 21.94 3.35
N GLU A 302 8.73 22.52 2.75
CA GLU A 302 8.65 22.68 1.30
C GLU A 302 9.65 23.76 0.85
N LEU A 303 10.50 23.43 -0.11
CA LEU A 303 11.50 24.33 -0.68
C LEU A 303 11.03 24.81 -2.06
N PRO A 304 10.63 26.09 -2.20
CA PRO A 304 10.29 26.67 -3.50
C PRO A 304 11.46 26.61 -4.48
N ASP A 305 11.17 26.68 -5.79
CA ASP A 305 12.23 26.57 -6.82
C ASP A 305 13.27 27.69 -6.75
N HIS A 306 12.88 28.86 -6.27
CA HIS A 306 13.78 30.00 -6.07
C HIS A 306 14.58 29.90 -4.77
N HIS A 307 14.36 28.89 -3.93
CA HIS A 307 15.04 28.72 -2.65
C HIS A 307 16.54 28.43 -2.88
N PRO A 308 17.47 29.08 -2.14
CA PRO A 308 18.92 28.93 -2.37
C PRO A 308 19.42 27.48 -2.33
N LEU A 309 18.84 26.64 -1.47
CA LEU A 309 19.18 25.21 -1.40
C LEU A 309 18.79 24.42 -2.66
N VAL A 310 17.76 24.87 -3.39
CA VAL A 310 17.25 24.21 -4.60
C VAL A 310 17.98 24.69 -5.85
N GLN A 311 18.43 25.94 -5.86
CA GLN A 311 19.20 26.51 -6.98
C GLN A 311 20.50 25.75 -7.28
N GLN A 312 21.05 25.05 -6.30
CA GLN A 312 22.25 24.20 -6.44
C GLN A 312 21.94 22.77 -6.88
N LEU A 313 20.66 22.44 -7.07
CA LEU A 313 20.17 21.11 -7.44
C LEU A 313 19.75 21.09 -8.91
N GLU A 314 19.35 19.89 -9.36
CA GLU A 314 18.72 19.77 -10.67
C GLU A 314 17.38 20.53 -10.68
N PRO A 315 17.07 21.28 -11.75
CA PRO A 315 15.80 21.95 -11.86
C PRO A 315 14.63 20.96 -11.73
N ARG A 316 13.61 21.37 -10.98
CA ARG A 316 12.37 20.61 -10.86
C ARG A 316 11.69 20.47 -12.22
N GLU A 317 11.12 19.31 -12.50
CA GLU A 317 10.31 19.11 -13.71
C GLU A 317 9.12 20.09 -13.70
N LYS A 318 8.85 20.74 -14.84
CA LYS A 318 7.91 21.88 -14.92
C LYS A 318 6.50 21.52 -14.43
N ASP A 319 6.07 20.30 -14.69
CA ASP A 319 4.73 19.80 -14.35
C ASP A 319 4.70 18.98 -13.05
N ASP A 320 5.78 18.97 -12.27
CA ASP A 320 5.81 18.26 -11.00
C ASP A 320 5.00 19.05 -9.94
N PRO A 321 3.95 18.51 -9.32
CA PRO A 321 3.21 19.25 -8.30
C PRO A 321 3.95 19.29 -6.94
N CYS A 322 4.96 18.43 -6.74
CA CYS A 322 5.66 18.29 -5.46
C CYS A 322 6.95 19.13 -5.44
N PHE A 323 7.16 19.90 -4.39
CA PHE A 323 8.41 20.64 -4.16
C PHE A 323 9.52 19.73 -3.66
N TYR A 324 10.77 20.16 -3.83
CA TYR A 324 11.85 19.63 -2.99
C TYR A 324 11.51 19.83 -1.52
N LEU A 325 11.80 18.84 -0.68
CA LEU A 325 11.52 18.93 0.75
C LEU A 325 12.81 18.82 1.56
N LEU A 326 12.83 19.43 2.74
CA LEU A 326 13.91 19.28 3.71
C LEU A 326 13.40 18.62 4.99
N ALA A 327 13.93 17.43 5.30
CA ALA A 327 13.72 16.75 6.57
C ALA A 327 14.85 17.10 7.54
N LEU A 328 14.54 17.79 8.63
CA LEU A 328 15.52 18.14 9.67
C LEU A 328 15.91 16.92 10.51
N TRP A 329 17.12 16.95 11.03
CA TRP A 329 17.62 15.97 12.01
C TRP A 329 17.29 16.45 13.41
N SER A 330 16.88 15.56 14.31
CA SER A 330 16.61 15.93 15.70
C SER A 330 17.93 16.18 16.47
N GLN A 331 17.85 16.84 17.63
CA GLN A 331 19.03 17.13 18.46
C GLN A 331 19.63 15.84 19.07
N ASP A 332 18.80 14.84 19.34
CA ASP A 332 19.21 13.54 19.90
C ASP A 332 19.90 12.63 18.85
N GLU A 333 19.80 12.99 17.57
CA GLU A 333 20.37 12.27 16.43
C GLU A 333 21.73 12.84 15.99
N GLN A 334 22.25 13.83 16.71
CA GLN A 334 23.55 14.43 16.42
C GLN A 334 24.67 13.48 16.89
N PRO A 335 25.69 13.18 16.05
CA PRO A 335 26.86 12.45 16.53
C PRO A 335 27.49 13.24 17.69
N GLN A 336 27.57 12.61 18.87
CA GLN A 336 28.21 13.19 20.05
C GLN A 336 29.70 13.37 19.77
N ASN A 337 30.09 14.55 19.29
CA ASN A 337 31.47 14.98 19.38
C ASN A 337 31.68 15.55 20.79
N SER A 338 32.18 14.70 21.68
CA SER A 338 32.74 15.08 22.96
C SER A 338 34.07 15.82 22.72
N GLN A 339 33.99 17.09 22.33
CA GLN A 339 35.05 18.09 22.56
C GLN A 339 34.57 19.50 22.17
N LEU A 340 34.72 20.43 23.13
CA LEU A 340 34.79 21.89 23.01
C LEU A 340 33.50 22.69 23.29
N GLU A 341 33.36 23.06 24.57
CA GLU A 341 32.40 24.02 25.14
C GLU A 341 32.54 25.48 24.60
N ASN A 342 33.32 25.70 23.53
CA ASN A 342 33.42 27.00 22.84
C ASN A 342 32.72 27.03 21.46
N GLN A 343 32.10 25.93 21.00
CA GLN A 343 31.35 25.88 19.72
C GLN A 343 29.83 26.08 19.84
N GLN A 344 29.28 26.08 21.07
CA GLN A 344 27.83 26.12 21.32
C GLN A 344 27.09 27.35 20.78
N ARG A 345 27.77 28.46 20.46
CA ARG A 345 27.10 29.65 19.88
C ARG A 345 26.92 29.62 18.35
N VAL A 346 27.66 28.77 17.64
CA VAL A 346 27.57 28.66 16.16
C VAL A 346 26.57 27.58 15.74
N ASP A 347 26.38 26.56 16.57
CA ASP A 347 25.37 25.50 16.36
C ASP A 347 23.91 26.01 16.48
N ASP A 348 23.70 27.19 17.06
CA ASP A 348 22.38 27.84 17.13
C ASP A 348 21.97 28.55 15.83
N GLU A 349 22.87 28.72 14.86
CA GLU A 349 22.52 29.31 13.55
C GLU A 349 22.16 28.26 12.50
N PHE A 350 22.77 27.07 12.55
CA PHE A 350 22.61 26.04 11.52
C PHE A 350 21.89 24.80 12.03
N VAL A 351 21.14 24.15 11.15
CA VAL A 351 20.47 22.87 11.38
C VAL A 351 20.87 21.87 10.31
N LYS A 352 20.97 20.61 10.71
CA LYS A 352 21.23 19.50 9.79
C LYS A 352 19.96 19.02 9.13
N GLY A 353 20.01 18.75 7.84
CA GLY A 353 18.87 18.26 7.08
C GLY A 353 19.22 17.32 5.95
N THR A 354 18.24 16.52 5.55
CA THR A 354 18.31 15.65 4.37
C THR A 354 17.27 16.11 3.37
N LEU A 355 17.68 16.10 2.11
CA LEU A 355 16.84 16.47 1.00
C LEU A 355 15.91 15.31 0.63
N LEU A 356 14.64 15.61 0.37
CA LEU A 356 13.72 14.70 -0.30
C LEU A 356 13.38 15.28 -1.67
N ILE A 357 13.35 14.40 -2.66
CA ILE A 357 13.24 14.76 -4.08
C ILE A 357 11.90 14.27 -4.59
N PRO A 358 11.11 15.11 -5.26
CA PRO A 358 9.90 14.68 -5.96
C PRO A 358 10.19 13.50 -6.90
N CYS A 359 9.36 12.46 -6.89
CA CYS A 359 9.64 11.26 -7.67
C CYS A 359 9.71 11.54 -9.18
N ARG A 360 8.86 12.42 -9.72
CA ARG A 360 8.86 12.77 -11.14
C ARG A 360 10.15 13.50 -11.53
N THR A 361 10.60 14.44 -10.72
CA THR A 361 11.89 15.12 -10.88
C THR A 361 13.08 14.16 -10.74
N ALA A 362 13.05 13.27 -9.75
CA ALA A 362 14.05 12.21 -9.59
C ALA A 362 14.10 11.24 -10.78
N MET A 363 13.05 11.17 -11.59
CA MET A 363 12.98 10.35 -12.80
C MET A 363 13.03 11.17 -14.10
N ARG A 364 13.28 12.49 -14.06
CA ARG A 364 13.33 13.38 -15.24
C ARG A 364 12.08 13.32 -16.13
N GLY A 365 10.92 13.17 -15.51
CA GLY A 365 9.65 13.00 -16.24
C GLY A 365 9.55 11.69 -17.06
N SER A 366 10.57 10.82 -17.03
CA SER A 366 10.60 9.58 -17.82
C SER A 366 9.66 8.49 -17.30
N PHE A 367 9.09 8.66 -16.10
CA PHE A 367 8.24 7.66 -15.48
C PHE A 367 6.77 7.84 -15.95
N PRO A 368 6.24 6.96 -16.81
CA PRO A 368 4.99 7.18 -17.51
C PRO A 368 3.82 6.57 -16.73
N LEU A 369 3.70 6.90 -15.45
CA LEU A 369 2.40 6.75 -14.80
C LEU A 369 2.10 8.11 -14.17
N ASN A 370 1.54 9.02 -14.97
CA ASN A 370 0.65 9.97 -14.33
C ASN A 370 -0.51 9.07 -13.87
N GLY A 371 -0.87 9.02 -12.59
CA GLY A 371 -2.12 8.33 -12.23
C GLY A 371 -2.25 7.86 -10.79
N THR A 372 -1.27 7.22 -10.18
CA THR A 372 -1.45 6.76 -8.79
C THR A 372 -1.17 7.90 -7.80
N TYR A 373 -1.92 7.94 -6.70
CA TYR A 373 -1.67 8.89 -5.60
C TYR A 373 -0.19 8.92 -5.15
N PHE A 374 0.47 7.76 -5.21
CA PHE A 374 1.89 7.59 -4.88
C PHE A 374 2.84 8.18 -5.91
N GLN A 375 2.37 8.95 -6.87
CA GLN A 375 3.25 9.63 -7.83
C GLN A 375 3.13 11.14 -7.74
N VAL A 376 2.04 11.61 -7.15
CA VAL A 376 1.85 13.02 -6.81
C VAL A 376 2.50 13.31 -5.46
N ASN A 377 2.39 12.37 -4.51
CA ASN A 377 2.79 12.59 -3.12
C ASN A 377 3.97 11.69 -2.68
N GLU A 378 4.59 10.91 -3.57
CA GLU A 378 5.83 10.19 -3.25
C GLU A 378 7.05 11.07 -3.47
N VAL A 379 7.95 11.02 -2.50
CA VAL A 379 9.28 11.64 -2.57
C VAL A 379 10.33 10.58 -2.28
N PHE A 380 11.52 10.75 -2.86
CA PHE A 380 12.67 9.90 -2.58
C PHE A 380 13.62 10.61 -1.64
N ALA A 381 14.11 9.90 -0.62
CA ALA A 381 15.11 10.44 0.27
C ALA A 381 16.48 10.42 -0.40
N ASP A 382 17.14 11.57 -0.53
CA ASP A 382 18.48 11.63 -1.10
C ASP A 382 19.48 10.87 -0.22
N SER A 383 20.12 9.86 -0.79
CA SER A 383 20.99 8.95 -0.06
C SER A 383 22.30 9.61 0.37
N GLU A 384 22.78 10.61 -0.37
CA GLU A 384 24.00 11.34 -0.02
C GLU A 384 23.75 12.20 1.21
N THR A 385 22.74 13.08 1.16
CA THR A 385 22.37 13.94 2.30
C THR A 385 21.69 13.19 3.44
N GLY A 386 21.22 11.97 3.20
CA GLY A 386 20.75 11.04 4.21
C GLY A 386 21.86 10.52 5.13
N ASN A 387 23.08 10.36 4.59
CA ASN A 387 24.27 9.92 5.32
C ASN A 387 25.15 11.10 5.76
N PHE A 388 25.26 12.14 4.93
CA PHE A 388 26.05 13.34 5.15
C PHE A 388 25.16 14.58 5.07
N PRO A 389 24.56 15.02 6.18
CA PRO A 389 23.52 16.05 6.16
C PRO A 389 24.01 17.39 5.66
N LEU A 390 23.09 18.14 5.07
CA LEU A 390 23.29 19.54 4.72
C LEU A 390 23.26 20.39 6.00
N ASN A 391 24.23 21.29 6.15
CA ASN A 391 24.17 22.36 7.15
C ASN A 391 23.38 23.53 6.58
N VAL A 392 22.18 23.78 7.11
CA VAL A 392 21.23 24.78 6.61
C VAL A 392 21.08 25.89 7.65
N SER A 393 21.27 27.15 7.27
CA SER A 393 21.00 28.28 8.18
C SER A 393 19.51 28.34 8.52
N ARG A 394 19.18 28.49 9.81
CA ARG A 394 17.80 28.62 10.30
C ARG A 394 17.06 29.81 9.66
N SER A 395 17.79 30.86 9.27
CA SER A 395 17.23 32.02 8.57
C SER A 395 16.56 31.66 7.23
N LEU A 396 17.08 30.64 6.54
CA LEU A 396 16.54 30.17 5.26
C LEU A 396 15.26 29.34 5.43
N LEU A 397 15.00 28.85 6.64
CA LEU A 397 13.80 28.06 6.94
C LEU A 397 12.61 28.93 7.36
N TRP A 398 12.84 30.22 7.58
CA TRP A 398 11.81 31.16 8.01
C TRP A 398 10.75 31.31 6.92
N ASN A 399 9.47 31.35 7.31
CA ASN A 399 8.31 31.43 6.42
C ASN A 399 8.13 30.27 5.42
N LEU A 400 8.89 29.18 5.53
CA LEU A 400 8.65 27.99 4.70
C LEU A 400 7.45 27.21 5.19
N HIS A 401 6.67 26.69 4.24
CA HIS A 401 5.50 25.90 4.56
C HIS A 401 5.93 24.51 5.09
N ARG A 402 5.27 24.08 6.17
CA ARG A 402 5.57 22.82 6.86
C ARG A 402 4.54 21.76 6.48
N LYS A 403 5.03 20.58 6.13
CA LYS A 403 4.24 19.38 5.80
C LYS A 403 4.76 18.21 6.62
N PHE A 404 4.12 17.05 6.50
CA PHE A 404 4.63 15.82 7.09
C PHE A 404 4.85 14.77 6.01
N VAL A 405 5.83 13.91 6.24
CA VAL A 405 6.16 12.76 5.38
C VAL A 405 6.07 11.50 6.22
N TYR A 406 5.35 10.51 5.73
CA TYR A 406 5.41 9.15 6.25
C TYR A 406 6.55 8.38 5.58
N PHE A 407 7.44 7.83 6.40
CA PHE A 407 8.47 6.91 5.96
C PHE A 407 8.11 5.49 6.34
N GLY A 408 8.44 4.52 5.49
CA GLY A 408 8.17 3.12 5.74
C GLY A 408 8.84 2.22 4.71
N THR A 409 8.70 0.91 4.86
CA THR A 409 9.25 -0.05 3.87
C THR A 409 8.40 -0.20 2.62
N SER A 410 7.11 0.13 2.71
CA SER A 410 6.17 0.14 1.58
C SER A 410 4.95 0.96 1.93
N VAL A 411 4.17 1.33 0.90
CA VAL A 411 2.88 1.99 1.06
C VAL A 411 1.93 1.17 1.96
N PRO A 412 1.71 -0.14 1.72
CA PRO A 412 0.91 -0.96 2.62
C PRO A 412 1.37 -0.93 4.08
N ALA A 413 2.68 -0.88 4.34
CA ALA A 413 3.20 -0.78 5.70
C ALA A 413 2.86 0.58 6.34
N ILE A 414 3.01 1.67 5.59
CA ILE A 414 2.67 3.03 6.04
C ILE A 414 1.19 3.10 6.42
N PHE A 415 0.27 2.66 5.56
CA PHE A 415 -1.16 2.87 5.82
C PHE A 415 -1.81 1.81 6.71
N ARG A 416 -1.07 0.76 7.09
CA ARG A 416 -1.60 -0.30 7.96
C ARG A 416 -2.04 0.25 9.32
N GLY A 417 -3.31 0.02 9.64
CA GLY A 417 -3.90 0.38 10.93
C GLY A 417 -4.13 1.87 11.14
N LEU A 418 -3.97 2.70 10.10
CA LEU A 418 -4.45 4.10 10.14
C LEU A 418 -5.97 4.15 10.07
N THR A 419 -6.57 5.16 10.71
CA THR A 419 -8.00 5.46 10.57
C THR A 419 -8.28 6.07 9.20
N ALA A 420 -9.56 6.14 8.80
CA ALA A 420 -9.95 6.78 7.55
C ALA A 420 -9.52 8.26 7.51
N ASP A 421 -9.64 8.99 8.63
CA ASP A 421 -9.24 10.38 8.75
C ASP A 421 -7.73 10.58 8.64
N GLU A 422 -6.92 9.68 9.22
CA GLU A 422 -5.46 9.73 9.09
C GLU A 422 -5.01 9.45 7.65
N VAL A 423 -5.64 8.47 6.98
CA VAL A 423 -5.40 8.20 5.57
C VAL A 423 -5.76 9.44 4.74
N GLN A 424 -6.93 10.02 4.96
CA GLN A 424 -7.38 11.21 4.25
C GLN A 424 -6.45 12.41 4.48
N ALA A 425 -6.02 12.64 5.72
CA ALA A 425 -5.06 13.69 6.06
C ALA A 425 -3.74 13.52 5.33
N CYS A 426 -3.23 12.28 5.24
CA CYS A 426 -2.07 11.96 4.41
C CYS A 426 -2.30 12.35 2.96
N PHE A 427 -3.44 11.95 2.39
CA PHE A 427 -3.77 12.21 0.99
C PHE A 427 -3.87 13.69 0.63
N TRP A 428 -4.33 14.53 1.56
CA TRP A 428 -4.50 15.96 1.32
C TRP A 428 -3.31 16.82 1.70
N LYS A 429 -2.53 16.40 2.70
CA LYS A 429 -1.53 17.28 3.35
C LYS A 429 -0.18 16.62 3.56
N GLY A 430 -0.04 15.34 3.25
CA GLY A 430 1.15 14.56 3.52
C GLY A 430 1.86 14.05 2.28
N TYR A 431 3.07 13.57 2.51
CA TYR A 431 3.87 12.84 1.54
C TYR A 431 4.18 11.43 2.05
N VAL A 432 4.64 10.58 1.15
CA VAL A 432 5.17 9.26 1.47
C VAL A 432 6.59 9.10 0.92
N CYS A 433 7.42 8.36 1.64
CA CYS A 433 8.77 8.03 1.20
C CYS A 433 9.08 6.59 1.60
N VAL A 434 9.23 5.71 0.62
CA VAL A 434 9.48 4.27 0.86
C VAL A 434 10.91 3.84 0.52
N ARG A 435 11.67 4.72 -0.15
CA ARG A 435 13.00 4.40 -0.67
C ARG A 435 13.92 5.62 -0.64
N GLY A 436 15.20 5.34 -0.47
CA GLY A 436 16.27 6.28 -0.75
C GLY A 436 16.59 6.32 -2.24
N PHE A 437 17.33 7.33 -2.66
CA PHE A 437 17.69 7.55 -4.04
C PHE A 437 19.07 8.19 -4.14
N ASP A 438 19.91 7.64 -5.00
CA ASP A 438 21.22 8.20 -5.30
C ASP A 438 21.09 9.11 -6.53
N ARG A 439 21.24 10.42 -6.34
CA ARG A 439 21.09 11.40 -7.42
C ARG A 439 22.09 11.24 -8.55
N LYS A 440 23.31 10.76 -8.26
CA LYS A 440 24.40 10.66 -9.23
C LYS A 440 24.22 9.44 -10.13
N SER A 441 24.01 8.27 -9.50
CA SER A 441 23.81 7.01 -10.23
C SER A 441 22.36 6.78 -10.66
N ARG A 442 21.41 7.57 -10.13
CA ARG A 442 19.96 7.43 -10.32
C ARG A 442 19.40 6.09 -9.84
N SER A 443 20.16 5.37 -9.01
CA SER A 443 19.75 4.05 -8.50
C SER A 443 18.90 4.17 -7.23
N PRO A 444 17.91 3.28 -7.03
CA PRO A 444 17.22 3.17 -5.75
C PRO A 444 18.20 2.75 -4.64
N ARG A 445 18.00 3.28 -3.44
CA ARG A 445 18.76 2.96 -2.22
C ARG A 445 17.81 2.60 -1.08
N PRO A 446 18.25 1.84 -0.07
CA PRO A 446 17.51 1.71 1.17
C PRO A 446 17.31 3.08 1.83
N LEU A 447 16.22 3.24 2.59
CA LEU A 447 16.06 4.42 3.45
C LEU A 447 17.16 4.44 4.51
N ALA A 448 17.67 5.65 4.81
CA ALA A 448 18.59 5.84 5.92
C ALA A 448 17.91 5.43 7.23
N ALA A 449 18.64 4.73 8.11
CA ALA A 449 18.11 4.20 9.36
C ALA A 449 17.41 5.27 10.22
N ARG A 450 17.94 6.50 10.22
CA ARG A 450 17.34 7.66 10.92
C ARG A 450 15.94 8.03 10.43
N LEU A 451 15.67 7.84 9.13
CA LEU A 451 14.36 8.13 8.53
C LEU A 451 13.42 6.96 8.80
N HIS A 452 13.91 5.74 8.65
CA HIS A 452 13.16 4.53 8.95
C HIS A 452 14.08 3.31 9.10
N ILE A 453 13.92 2.54 10.17
CA ILE A 453 14.58 1.24 10.34
C ILE A 453 13.58 0.13 10.05
N ALA A 454 13.81 -0.60 8.96
CA ALA A 454 13.02 -1.77 8.62
C ALA A 454 13.05 -2.83 9.75
N PRO A 455 11.95 -3.53 10.03
CA PRO A 455 11.89 -4.55 11.08
C PRO A 455 12.96 -5.66 10.95
N SER A 456 13.34 -6.01 9.72
CA SER A 456 14.35 -7.04 9.43
C SER A 456 15.76 -6.65 9.89
N ASN A 457 16.06 -5.34 9.95
CA ASN A 457 17.42 -4.83 10.16
C ASN A 457 17.71 -4.49 11.64
N ARG A 458 16.76 -4.70 12.55
CA ARG A 458 16.94 -4.46 14.00
C ARG A 458 17.53 -5.63 14.79
N LYS A 459 17.82 -6.78 14.16
CA LYS A 459 18.57 -7.87 14.82
C LYS A 459 20.03 -7.45 15.00
N GLY A 460 20.33 -6.70 16.08
CA GLY A 460 21.71 -6.33 16.43
C GLY A 460 21.91 -5.01 17.17
N GLN A 461 20.88 -4.20 17.42
CA GLN A 461 21.04 -2.98 18.24
C GLN A 461 20.40 -3.20 19.63
N PRO A 462 21.13 -2.99 20.74
CA PRO A 462 20.56 -3.06 22.07
C PRO A 462 19.55 -1.93 22.21
N ILE A 463 18.35 -2.31 22.64
CA ILE A 463 17.33 -1.37 23.11
C ILE A 463 17.89 -0.80 24.41
N PHE A 464 18.15 0.51 24.44
CA PHE A 464 18.20 1.22 25.71
C PHE A 464 16.80 1.09 26.31
N ASN A 465 16.65 0.17 27.24
CA ASN A 465 15.58 0.23 28.22
C ASN A 465 15.91 1.44 29.09
N ASP A 466 15.20 2.55 28.88
CA ASP A 466 15.04 3.52 29.95
C ASP A 466 14.25 2.79 31.05
N GLY A 467 14.97 2.41 32.10
CA GLY A 467 14.37 2.00 33.35
C GLY A 467 13.88 3.25 34.06
N ASP A 468 12.65 3.18 34.55
CA ASP A 468 12.15 4.10 35.57
C ASP A 468 12.17 3.37 36.92
N ASP A 469 12.89 3.98 37.86
CA ASP A 469 12.69 3.87 39.31
C ASP A 469 11.30 4.39 39.73
#